data_AF-A0A819EIW3-F1
#
_entry.id   AF-A0A819EIW3-F1
#
_cell.length_a   1.000
_cell.length_b   1.000
_cell.length_c   1.000
_cell.angle_alpha   90.00
_cell.angle_beta   90.00
_cell.angle_gamma   90.00
#
_symmetry.space_group_name_H-M   'P 1'
#
loop_
_entity.id
_entity.type
_entity.pdbx_description
1 polymer ?
#
loop_
_entity_poly.entity_id
_entity_poly.type
_entity_poly.pdbx_seq_one_letter_code
_entity_poly.pdbx_strand_id
1 'polypeptide(L)'
;MSSFLPSSSQTNNAASSGMNTLQRSTVNNAAADALKKKMQQLRDELEQVKDDLERSRKDLDKERHGREIAESDVSQLTRKLHTFEEQLERTEERLTQTTNKLDEASHTADERERSRKMLENQLNLGSDRTEILEVQLKEARALATESDKKYDEVSRKLLIHEKELEKAEDRAKRSETKCVDLEQEMKNLHHQLKSYFARIDDAQNKEQTFEDQIRRLSQQLKDMFIQSWEEFAKQAERLYLNDPLNCRLCLKYRNEMLILRLTDNHTCLQYKTKYAQDVKKAEKFMSSLLRHMASKEA
;
A
#
# COMPACT_ATOMS: atom_id res chain seq x y z
N MET A 1 -107.30 51.95 55.33
CA MET A 1 -107.05 51.64 56.74
C MET A 1 -106.05 52.67 57.25
N SER A 2 -106.21 53.45 58.33
CA SER A 2 -107.33 53.66 59.28
C SER A 2 -106.99 54.87 60.19
N SER A 3 -107.88 55.60 60.88
CA SER A 3 -109.36 55.61 60.92
C SER A 3 -109.91 56.90 61.56
N PHE A 4 -110.97 57.47 60.96
CA PHE A 4 -112.16 58.09 61.60
C PHE A 4 -112.10 59.34 62.54
N LEU A 5 -113.18 60.12 62.39
CA LEU A 5 -113.71 61.30 63.12
C LEU A 5 -114.43 60.89 64.45
N PRO A 6 -115.22 61.76 65.16
CA PRO A 6 -115.02 63.13 65.70
C PRO A 6 -115.63 63.31 67.13
N SER A 7 -116.12 64.53 67.45
CA SER A 7 -117.22 64.91 68.39
C SER A 7 -116.89 65.17 69.87
N SER A 8 -117.04 66.42 70.35
CA SER A 8 -118.27 67.04 70.94
C SER A 8 -118.23 66.94 72.50
N SER A 9 -118.92 67.73 73.34
CA SER A 9 -120.12 68.56 73.17
C SER A 9 -120.32 69.53 74.36
N GLN A 10 -121.18 70.56 74.21
CA GLN A 10 -122.11 71.10 75.26
C GLN A 10 -121.50 71.83 76.50
N THR A 11 -122.18 72.73 77.25
CA THR A 11 -123.49 73.42 77.14
C THR A 11 -123.60 74.56 78.17
N ASN A 12 -124.44 75.57 77.88
CA ASN A 12 -125.27 76.34 78.84
C ASN A 12 -124.54 77.16 79.96
N ASN A 13 -125.14 78.14 80.65
CA ASN A 13 -126.48 78.70 80.51
C ASN A 13 -126.52 80.22 80.79
N ALA A 14 -127.61 80.82 80.32
CA ALA A 14 -128.20 82.10 80.69
C ALA A 14 -128.26 82.41 82.20
N ALA A 15 -128.22 83.71 82.57
CA ALA A 15 -129.39 84.43 83.11
C ALA A 15 -129.13 85.93 83.41
N SER A 16 -130.15 86.76 83.11
CA SER A 16 -130.56 88.05 83.72
C SER A 16 -129.54 88.93 84.48
N SER A 17 -129.28 90.18 84.07
CA SER A 17 -130.16 91.38 84.06
C SER A 17 -130.04 92.22 85.34
N GLY A 18 -129.74 93.51 85.19
CA GLY A 18 -129.60 94.49 86.27
C GLY A 18 -129.06 95.82 85.75
N MET A 19 -129.93 96.82 85.62
CA MET A 19 -129.63 98.15 85.07
C MET A 19 -128.52 98.91 85.84
N ASN A 20 -127.65 99.65 85.12
CA ASN A 20 -127.72 101.12 85.19
C ASN A 20 -126.92 101.86 84.07
N THR A 21 -127.69 102.59 83.25
CA THR A 21 -127.45 103.94 82.72
C THR A 21 -126.03 104.52 82.49
N LEU A 22 -125.81 104.94 81.24
CA LEU A 22 -124.93 106.04 80.76
C LEU A 22 -123.39 105.91 80.97
N GLN A 23 -122.74 105.13 80.10
CA GLN A 23 -121.40 105.44 79.51
C GLN A 23 -121.00 104.36 78.46
N ARG A 24 -121.57 104.38 77.24
CA ARG A 24 -121.28 103.32 76.23
C ARG A 24 -121.39 103.74 74.75
N SER A 25 -120.82 104.88 74.37
CA SER A 25 -120.75 105.33 72.96
C SER A 25 -119.33 105.46 72.40
N THR A 26 -118.30 105.62 73.23
CA THR A 26 -116.91 105.84 72.80
C THR A 26 -116.06 104.56 72.67
N VAL A 27 -116.36 103.51 73.44
CA VAL A 27 -115.53 102.27 73.48
C VAL A 27 -115.73 101.37 72.24
N ASN A 28 -116.90 101.41 71.60
CA ASN A 28 -117.24 100.50 70.49
C ASN A 28 -116.45 100.77 69.19
N ASN A 29 -116.04 102.02 68.91
CA ASN A 29 -115.25 102.33 67.71
C ASN A 29 -113.80 101.84 67.82
N ALA A 30 -113.15 102.05 68.98
CA ALA A 30 -111.76 101.61 69.18
C ALA A 30 -111.60 100.08 69.07
N ALA A 31 -112.58 99.32 69.55
CA ALA A 31 -112.59 97.86 69.40
C ALA A 31 -112.77 97.43 67.93
N ALA A 32 -113.62 98.12 67.16
CA ALA A 32 -113.85 97.84 65.75
C ALA A 32 -112.63 98.15 64.87
N ASP A 33 -111.91 99.25 65.14
CA ASP A 33 -110.69 99.61 64.42
C ASP A 33 -109.51 98.68 64.76
N ALA A 34 -109.40 98.23 66.02
CA ALA A 34 -108.43 97.19 66.40
C ALA A 34 -108.72 95.86 65.67
N LEU A 35 -110.00 95.48 65.54
CA LEU A 35 -110.43 94.30 64.78
C LEU A 35 -110.17 94.43 63.28
N LYS A 36 -110.42 95.60 62.68
CA LYS A 36 -110.03 95.90 61.29
C LYS A 36 -108.52 95.80 61.09
N LYS A 37 -107.73 96.41 61.97
CA LYS A 37 -106.25 96.39 61.88
C LYS A 37 -105.72 94.97 62.00
N LYS A 38 -106.29 94.15 62.88
CA LYS A 38 -105.92 92.73 63.03
C LYS A 38 -106.43 91.85 61.88
N MET A 39 -107.60 92.12 61.30
CA MET A 39 -108.04 91.48 60.06
C MET A 39 -107.19 91.87 58.85
N GLN A 40 -106.68 93.10 58.80
CA GLN A 40 -105.76 93.53 57.75
C GLN A 40 -104.39 92.86 57.94
N GLN A 41 -103.82 92.86 59.15
CA GLN A 41 -102.59 92.09 59.45
C GLN A 41 -102.73 90.61 59.08
N LEU A 42 -103.83 89.95 59.48
CA LEU A 42 -104.08 88.55 59.12
C LEU A 42 -104.28 88.34 57.61
N ARG A 43 -104.71 89.34 56.85
CA ARG A 43 -104.75 89.28 55.37
C ARG A 43 -103.37 89.47 54.76
N ASP A 44 -102.60 90.45 55.24
CA ASP A 44 -101.25 90.72 54.77
C ASP A 44 -100.32 89.55 55.10
N GLU A 45 -100.46 88.94 56.29
CA GLU A 45 -99.80 87.70 56.72
C GLU A 45 -100.25 86.49 55.88
N LEU A 46 -101.55 86.36 55.56
CA LEU A 46 -102.04 85.29 54.69
C LEU A 46 -101.50 85.44 53.25
N GLU A 47 -101.43 86.66 52.72
CA GLU A 47 -100.90 86.94 51.39
C GLU A 47 -99.39 86.68 51.35
N GLN A 48 -98.64 87.14 52.36
CA GLN A 48 -97.21 86.84 52.54
C GLN A 48 -96.95 85.32 52.61
N VAL A 49 -97.74 84.58 53.39
CA VAL A 49 -97.60 83.11 53.49
C VAL A 49 -97.96 82.41 52.18
N LYS A 50 -98.90 82.92 51.37
CA LYS A 50 -99.15 82.39 50.02
C LYS A 50 -98.00 82.68 49.07
N ASP A 51 -97.48 83.91 49.07
CA ASP A 51 -96.34 84.32 48.24
C ASP A 51 -95.11 83.46 48.54
N ASP A 52 -94.81 83.24 49.82
CA ASP A 52 -93.69 82.41 50.25
C ASP A 52 -93.95 80.91 49.99
N LEU A 53 -95.21 80.44 50.05
CA LEU A 53 -95.59 79.10 49.61
C LEU A 53 -95.44 78.92 48.09
N GLU A 54 -95.77 79.92 47.27
CA GLU A 54 -95.56 79.90 45.83
C GLU A 54 -94.08 79.95 45.44
N ARG A 55 -93.27 80.77 46.14
CA ARG A 55 -91.81 80.80 45.97
C ARG A 55 -91.21 79.45 46.33
N SER A 56 -91.55 78.92 47.50
CA SER A 56 -91.09 77.61 47.96
C SER A 56 -91.51 76.47 47.02
N ARG A 57 -92.72 76.52 46.43
CA ARG A 57 -93.12 75.59 45.36
C ARG A 57 -92.27 75.72 44.10
N LYS A 58 -92.06 76.94 43.60
CA LYS A 58 -91.24 77.18 42.39
C LYS A 58 -89.80 76.71 42.59
N ASP A 59 -89.24 76.88 43.79
CA ASP A 59 -87.88 76.42 44.10
C ASP A 59 -87.83 74.90 44.32
N LEU A 60 -88.86 74.29 44.92
CA LEU A 60 -89.03 72.84 44.97
C LEU A 60 -89.11 72.21 43.57
N ASP A 61 -89.83 72.84 42.63
CA ASP A 61 -89.97 72.34 41.26
C ASP A 61 -88.65 72.47 40.46
N LYS A 62 -87.87 73.54 40.67
CA LYS A 62 -86.51 73.66 40.12
C LYS A 62 -85.59 72.56 40.65
N GLU A 63 -85.60 72.32 41.96
CA GLU A 63 -84.78 71.26 42.59
C GLU A 63 -85.21 69.86 42.14
N ARG A 64 -86.53 69.61 41.99
CA ARG A 64 -87.04 68.37 41.40
C ARG A 64 -86.52 68.17 39.97
N HIS A 65 -86.61 69.20 39.13
CA HIS A 65 -86.14 69.11 37.75
C HIS A 65 -84.62 68.95 37.63
N GLY A 66 -83.85 69.71 38.43
CA GLY A 66 -82.39 69.57 38.51
C GLY A 66 -81.97 68.18 38.99
N ARG A 67 -82.69 67.62 39.97
CA ARG A 67 -82.52 66.24 40.43
C ARG A 67 -82.86 65.21 39.35
N GLU A 68 -83.94 65.37 38.60
CA GLU A 68 -84.30 64.47 37.49
C GLU A 68 -83.22 64.43 36.40
N ILE A 69 -82.64 65.60 36.06
CA ILE A 69 -81.50 65.69 35.14
C ILE A 69 -80.28 64.95 35.72
N ALA A 70 -79.93 65.20 36.99
CA ALA A 70 -78.80 64.53 37.64
C ALA A 70 -78.99 63.01 37.75
N GLU A 71 -80.20 62.52 38.05
CA GLU A 71 -80.53 61.08 38.09
C GLU A 71 -80.46 60.45 36.69
N SER A 72 -80.86 61.18 35.63
CA SER A 72 -80.65 60.79 34.23
C SER A 72 -79.16 60.68 33.89
N ASP A 73 -78.36 61.70 34.21
CA ASP A 73 -76.94 61.76 33.89
C ASP A 73 -76.14 60.68 34.63
N VAL A 74 -76.44 60.46 35.92
CA VAL A 74 -75.92 59.32 36.68
C VAL A 74 -76.29 58.00 35.98
N SER A 75 -77.55 57.81 35.59
CA SER A 75 -78.00 56.60 34.89
C SER A 75 -77.27 56.38 33.55
N GLN A 76 -76.97 57.45 32.81
CA GLN A 76 -76.18 57.37 31.57
C GLN A 76 -74.71 57.05 31.85
N LEU A 77 -74.11 57.68 32.86
CA LEU A 77 -72.72 57.44 33.26
C LEU A 77 -72.52 56.02 33.77
N THR A 78 -73.44 55.47 34.58
CA THR A 78 -73.40 54.08 35.03
C THR A 78 -73.42 53.09 33.85
N ARG A 79 -74.24 53.34 32.81
CA ARG A 79 -74.26 52.51 31.60
C ARG A 79 -72.94 52.59 30.81
N LYS A 80 -72.37 53.80 30.66
CA LYS A 80 -71.07 54.00 30.00
C LYS A 80 -69.94 53.32 30.77
N LEU A 81 -69.93 53.45 32.09
CA LEU A 81 -68.97 52.81 32.99
C LEU A 81 -69.00 51.29 32.80
N HIS A 82 -70.18 50.68 32.84
CA HIS A 82 -70.33 49.24 32.60
C HIS A 82 -69.85 48.80 31.20
N THR A 83 -70.16 49.58 30.16
CA THR A 83 -69.65 49.30 28.80
C THR A 83 -68.12 49.39 28.73
N PHE A 84 -67.50 50.32 29.45
CA PHE A 84 -66.04 50.43 29.53
C PHE A 84 -65.41 49.31 30.37
N GLU A 85 -66.05 48.85 31.46
CA GLU A 85 -65.61 47.69 32.23
C GLU A 85 -65.61 46.42 31.36
N GLU A 86 -66.71 46.14 30.64
CA GLU A 86 -66.75 45.00 29.72
C GLU A 86 -65.72 45.12 28.57
N GLN A 87 -65.45 46.34 28.08
CA GLN A 87 -64.43 46.55 27.05
C GLN A 87 -63.02 46.33 27.61
N LEU A 88 -62.75 46.78 28.83
CA LEU A 88 -61.48 46.58 29.53
C LEU A 88 -61.23 45.08 29.72
N GLU A 89 -62.18 44.35 30.32
CA GLU A 89 -62.09 42.90 30.55
C GLU A 89 -61.81 42.13 29.25
N ARG A 90 -62.58 42.41 28.17
CA ARG A 90 -62.33 41.81 26.83
C ARG A 90 -60.95 42.15 26.27
N THR A 91 -60.43 43.35 26.53
CA THR A 91 -59.07 43.71 26.08
C THR A 91 -57.98 43.06 26.92
N GLU A 92 -58.19 42.87 28.22
CA GLU A 92 -57.28 42.18 29.14
C GLU A 92 -57.21 40.68 28.86
N GLU A 93 -58.35 40.02 28.64
CA GLU A 93 -58.40 38.62 28.17
C GLU A 93 -57.63 38.45 26.85
N ARG A 94 -57.88 39.34 25.88
CA ARG A 94 -57.20 39.30 24.59
C ARG A 94 -55.70 39.55 24.73
N LEU A 95 -55.29 40.49 25.59
CA LEU A 95 -53.89 40.76 25.90
C LEU A 95 -53.22 39.51 26.48
N THR A 96 -53.82 38.90 27.49
CA THR A 96 -53.35 37.66 28.13
C THR A 96 -53.18 36.53 27.11
N GLN A 97 -54.18 36.32 26.23
CA GLN A 97 -54.07 35.34 25.14
C GLN A 97 -52.95 35.65 24.15
N THR A 98 -52.69 36.92 23.83
CA THR A 98 -51.58 37.29 22.95
C THR A 98 -50.22 37.15 23.61
N THR A 99 -50.10 37.44 24.92
CA THR A 99 -48.87 37.22 25.70
C THR A 99 -48.53 35.74 25.77
N ASN A 100 -49.49 34.87 26.14
CA ASN A 100 -49.26 33.43 26.19
C ASN A 100 -48.78 32.88 24.83
N LYS A 101 -49.39 33.31 23.71
CA LYS A 101 -48.96 32.93 22.35
C LYS A 101 -47.57 33.46 21.99
N LEU A 102 -47.19 34.64 22.48
CA LEU A 102 -45.85 35.20 22.30
C LEU A 102 -44.81 34.38 23.06
N ASP A 103 -45.12 33.98 24.30
CA ASP A 103 -44.24 33.15 25.13
C ASP A 103 -44.06 31.74 24.54
N GLU A 104 -45.14 31.10 24.07
CA GLU A 104 -45.10 29.82 23.35
C GLU A 104 -44.25 29.90 22.06
N ALA A 105 -44.41 30.98 21.28
CA ALA A 105 -43.64 31.22 20.06
C ALA A 105 -42.16 31.49 20.36
N SER A 106 -41.86 32.24 21.42
CA SER A 106 -40.51 32.52 21.90
C SER A 106 -39.80 31.24 22.36
N HIS A 107 -40.47 30.41 23.17
CA HIS A 107 -39.94 29.13 23.61
C HIS A 107 -39.66 28.18 22.44
N THR A 108 -40.58 28.13 21.47
CA THR A 108 -40.38 27.36 20.23
C THR A 108 -39.18 27.87 19.44
N ALA A 109 -38.99 29.19 19.33
CA ALA A 109 -37.86 29.78 18.63
C ALA A 109 -36.51 29.43 19.30
N ASP A 110 -36.44 29.49 20.63
CA ASP A 110 -35.26 29.07 21.40
C ASP A 110 -34.91 27.58 21.18
N GLU A 111 -35.91 26.70 21.12
CA GLU A 111 -35.70 25.29 20.76
C GLU A 111 -35.15 25.13 19.34
N ARG A 112 -35.69 25.87 18.35
CA ARG A 112 -35.17 25.82 16.97
C ARG A 112 -33.74 26.34 16.88
N GLU A 113 -33.38 27.39 17.62
CA GLU A 113 -32.00 27.89 17.61
C GLU A 113 -31.03 26.91 18.29
N ARG A 114 -31.45 26.24 19.37
CA ARG A 114 -30.68 25.12 19.95
C ARG A 114 -30.48 23.99 18.93
N SER A 115 -31.54 23.57 18.24
CA SER A 115 -31.46 22.54 17.19
C SER A 115 -30.56 22.97 16.02
N ARG A 116 -30.65 24.23 15.58
CA ARG A 116 -29.84 24.80 14.49
C ARG A 116 -28.35 24.72 14.82
N LYS A 117 -27.95 25.14 16.03
CA LYS A 117 -26.55 25.08 16.50
C LYS A 117 -26.02 23.64 16.58
N MET A 118 -26.86 22.69 16.99
CA MET A 118 -26.46 21.26 17.00
C MET A 118 -26.21 20.73 15.58
N LEU A 119 -27.09 21.06 14.63
CA LEU A 119 -26.94 20.67 13.23
C LEU A 119 -25.73 21.35 12.56
N GLU A 120 -25.48 22.62 12.87
CA GLU A 120 -24.30 23.38 12.40
C GLU A 120 -22.99 22.73 12.88
N ASN A 121 -22.91 22.36 14.15
CA ASN A 121 -21.75 21.62 14.68
C ASN A 121 -21.58 20.24 14.03
N GLN A 122 -22.67 19.51 13.78
CA GLN A 122 -22.62 18.22 13.07
C GLN A 122 -22.16 18.38 11.62
N LEU A 123 -22.61 19.43 10.92
CA LEU A 123 -22.22 19.74 9.55
C LEU A 123 -20.73 20.07 9.47
N ASN A 124 -20.22 20.89 10.39
CA ASN A 124 -18.80 21.25 10.45
C ASN A 124 -17.91 20.01 10.68
N LEU A 125 -18.25 19.18 11.68
CA LEU A 125 -17.54 17.91 11.93
C LEU A 125 -17.61 16.94 10.74
N GLY A 126 -18.74 16.93 10.01
CA GLY A 126 -18.90 16.16 8.77
C GLY A 126 -18.05 16.69 7.62
N SER A 127 -17.90 18.02 7.52
CA SER A 127 -17.04 18.70 6.54
C SER A 127 -15.57 18.37 6.78
N ASP A 128 -15.07 18.60 8.00
CA ASP A 128 -13.69 18.29 8.40
C ASP A 128 -13.36 16.81 8.15
N ARG A 129 -14.31 15.92 8.48
CA ARG A 129 -14.16 14.48 8.24
C ARG A 129 -14.10 14.14 6.75
N THR A 130 -14.85 14.85 5.92
CA THR A 130 -14.85 14.66 4.46
C THR A 130 -13.51 15.11 3.87
N GLU A 131 -13.00 16.28 4.25
CA GLU A 131 -11.70 16.80 3.80
C GLU A 131 -10.55 15.82 4.11
N ILE A 132 -10.50 15.29 5.34
CA ILE A 132 -9.50 14.28 5.74
C ILE A 132 -9.60 13.02 4.86
N LEU A 133 -10.82 12.55 4.56
CA LEU A 133 -11.03 11.36 3.72
C LEU A 133 -10.67 11.61 2.26
N GLU A 134 -10.89 12.83 1.74
CA GLU A 134 -10.47 13.22 0.38
C GLU A 134 -8.95 13.26 0.22
N VAL A 135 -8.23 13.78 1.23
CA VAL A 135 -6.75 13.74 1.25
C VAL A 135 -6.25 12.29 1.27
N GLN A 136 -6.78 11.45 2.16
CA GLN A 136 -6.42 10.02 2.24
C GLN A 136 -6.73 9.27 0.93
N LEU A 137 -7.87 9.55 0.28
CA LEU A 137 -8.23 8.99 -1.01
C LEU A 137 -7.23 9.40 -2.11
N LYS A 138 -6.79 10.66 -2.11
CA LYS A 138 -5.82 11.20 -3.07
C LYS A 138 -4.43 10.57 -2.89
N GLU A 139 -3.98 10.41 -1.65
CA GLU A 139 -2.73 9.73 -1.31
C GLU A 139 -2.75 8.26 -1.70
N ALA A 140 -3.82 7.53 -1.35
CA ALA A 140 -3.99 6.12 -1.72
C ALA A 140 -3.99 5.91 -3.25
N ARG A 141 -4.65 6.80 -4.00
CA ARG A 141 -4.62 6.80 -5.47
C ARG A 141 -3.22 7.08 -6.02
N ALA A 142 -2.50 8.07 -5.47
CA ALA A 142 -1.14 8.37 -5.89
C ALA A 142 -0.21 7.17 -5.68
N LEU A 143 -0.26 6.55 -4.49
CA LEU A 143 0.53 5.37 -4.15
C LEU A 143 0.22 4.18 -5.06
N ALA A 144 -1.06 3.93 -5.37
CA ALA A 144 -1.46 2.89 -6.32
C ALA A 144 -0.85 3.15 -7.71
N THR A 145 -0.98 4.37 -8.25
CA THR A 145 -0.41 4.70 -9.58
C THR A 145 1.12 4.68 -9.63
N GLU A 146 1.81 4.90 -8.50
CA GLU A 146 3.26 4.74 -8.41
C GLU A 146 3.65 3.25 -8.35
N SER A 147 2.88 2.43 -7.63
CA SER A 147 3.02 0.97 -7.59
C SER A 147 2.87 0.35 -8.98
N ASP A 148 1.81 0.72 -9.72
CA ASP A 148 1.55 0.23 -11.08
C ASP A 148 2.72 0.55 -12.03
N LYS A 149 3.25 1.79 -11.99
CA LYS A 149 4.43 2.18 -12.78
C LYS A 149 5.67 1.35 -12.45
N LYS A 150 5.88 1.00 -11.17
CA LYS A 150 6.98 0.12 -10.72
C LYS A 150 6.76 -1.31 -11.23
N TYR A 151 5.54 -1.83 -11.17
CA TYR A 151 5.20 -3.14 -11.74
C TYR A 151 5.43 -3.19 -13.25
N ASP A 152 5.03 -2.16 -14.01
CA ASP A 152 5.29 -2.05 -15.44
C ASP A 152 6.79 -2.03 -15.77
N GLU A 153 7.60 -1.35 -14.96
CA GLU A 153 9.06 -1.30 -15.15
C GLU A 153 9.73 -2.65 -14.84
N VAL A 154 9.36 -3.29 -13.73
CA VAL A 154 9.85 -4.62 -13.36
C VAL A 154 9.45 -5.66 -14.42
N SER A 155 8.21 -5.62 -14.90
CA SER A 155 7.70 -6.53 -15.95
C SER A 155 8.47 -6.36 -17.26
N ARG A 156 8.78 -5.11 -17.66
CA ARG A 156 9.62 -4.84 -18.84
C ARG A 156 11.06 -5.33 -18.67
N LYS A 157 11.67 -5.17 -17.48
CA LYS A 157 13.02 -5.68 -17.20
C LYS A 157 13.08 -7.20 -17.19
N LEU A 158 12.07 -7.86 -16.59
CA LEU A 158 11.94 -9.31 -16.57
C LEU A 158 11.95 -9.89 -17.99
N LEU A 159 11.11 -9.36 -18.89
CA LEU A 159 11.02 -9.79 -20.29
C LEU A 159 12.34 -9.61 -21.07
N ILE A 160 13.17 -8.63 -20.70
CA ILE A 160 14.50 -8.45 -21.31
C ILE A 160 15.44 -9.55 -20.80
N HIS A 161 15.50 -9.76 -19.49
CA HIS A 161 16.37 -10.77 -18.88
C HIS A 161 15.99 -12.21 -19.25
N GLU A 162 14.70 -12.52 -19.42
CA GLU A 162 14.23 -13.81 -19.94
C GLU A 162 14.81 -14.08 -21.35
N LYS A 163 14.81 -13.07 -22.23
CA LYS A 163 15.39 -13.16 -23.59
C LYS A 163 16.91 -13.17 -23.60
N GLU A 164 17.56 -12.61 -22.59
CA GLU A 164 19.02 -12.70 -22.41
C GLU A 164 19.42 -14.09 -21.89
N LEU A 165 18.64 -14.65 -20.97
CA LEU A 165 18.80 -16.00 -20.44
C LEU A 165 18.64 -17.05 -21.54
N GLU A 166 17.59 -16.99 -22.34
CA GLU A 166 17.36 -17.89 -23.49
C GLU A 166 18.57 -17.91 -24.44
N LYS A 167 19.11 -16.73 -24.79
CA LYS A 167 20.32 -16.60 -25.64
C LYS A 167 21.59 -17.14 -24.98
N ALA A 168 21.70 -17.03 -23.65
CA ALA A 168 22.82 -17.56 -22.89
C ALA A 168 22.75 -19.10 -22.81
N GLU A 169 21.58 -19.66 -22.54
CA GLU A 169 21.34 -21.10 -22.58
C GLU A 169 21.65 -21.71 -23.95
N ASP A 170 21.15 -21.11 -25.03
CA ASP A 170 21.43 -21.55 -26.39
C ASP A 170 22.93 -21.52 -26.72
N ARG A 171 23.67 -20.54 -26.17
CA ARG A 171 25.13 -20.50 -26.29
C ARG A 171 25.78 -21.64 -25.49
N ALA A 172 25.32 -21.88 -24.26
CA ALA A 172 25.81 -22.96 -23.40
C ALA A 172 25.59 -24.34 -24.04
N LYS A 173 24.37 -24.63 -24.52
CA LYS A 173 23.99 -25.86 -25.23
C LYS A 173 24.92 -26.11 -26.43
N ARG A 174 25.17 -25.08 -27.26
CA ARG A 174 26.12 -25.17 -28.40
C ARG A 174 27.56 -25.45 -27.97
N SER A 175 28.04 -24.84 -26.89
CA SER A 175 29.40 -25.12 -26.37
C SER A 175 29.51 -26.50 -25.75
N GLU A 176 28.46 -26.98 -25.08
CA GLU A 176 28.39 -28.32 -24.49
C GLU A 176 28.45 -29.41 -25.57
N THR A 177 27.64 -29.30 -26.63
CA THR A 177 27.71 -30.20 -27.80
C THR A 177 29.13 -30.26 -28.36
N LYS A 178 29.77 -29.10 -28.56
CA LYS A 178 31.13 -29.04 -29.09
C LYS A 178 32.19 -29.60 -28.13
N CYS A 179 31.96 -29.53 -26.81
CA CYS A 179 32.81 -30.18 -25.82
C CYS A 179 32.74 -31.70 -25.96
N VAL A 180 31.52 -32.25 -26.06
CA VAL A 180 31.28 -33.70 -26.26
C VAL A 180 31.90 -34.20 -27.58
N ASP A 181 31.76 -33.45 -28.67
CA ASP A 181 32.39 -33.79 -29.96
C ASP A 181 33.92 -33.88 -29.84
N LEU A 182 34.55 -32.86 -29.25
CA LEU A 182 36.01 -32.81 -29.05
C LEU A 182 36.51 -33.90 -28.09
N GLU A 183 35.75 -34.22 -27.03
CA GLU A 183 36.06 -35.35 -26.15
C GLU A 183 36.04 -36.69 -26.91
N GLN A 184 35.12 -36.86 -27.86
CA GLN A 184 35.04 -38.08 -28.66
C GLN A 184 36.19 -38.15 -29.68
N GLU A 185 36.57 -37.04 -30.32
CA GLU A 185 37.76 -36.95 -31.16
C GLU A 185 39.03 -37.30 -30.36
N MET A 186 39.18 -36.77 -29.15
CA MET A 186 40.31 -37.08 -28.25
C MET A 186 40.38 -38.56 -27.87
N LYS A 187 39.24 -39.21 -27.59
CA LYS A 187 39.18 -40.67 -27.34
C LYS A 187 39.62 -41.46 -28.58
N ASN A 188 39.19 -41.04 -29.78
CA ASN A 188 39.56 -41.69 -31.04
C ASN A 188 41.07 -41.54 -31.32
N LEU A 189 41.63 -40.33 -31.16
CA LEU A 189 43.07 -40.06 -31.32
C LEU A 189 43.92 -40.84 -30.30
N HIS A 190 43.47 -40.92 -29.04
CA HIS A 190 44.14 -41.73 -28.02
C HIS A 190 44.19 -43.22 -28.40
N HIS A 191 43.09 -43.76 -28.94
CA HIS A 191 43.07 -45.14 -29.43
C HIS A 191 44.04 -45.37 -30.61
N GLN A 192 44.06 -44.44 -31.58
CA GLN A 192 45.02 -44.48 -32.70
C GLN A 192 46.47 -44.42 -32.20
N LEU A 193 46.78 -43.51 -31.28
CA LEU A 193 48.11 -43.36 -30.68
C LEU A 193 48.56 -44.65 -29.97
N LYS A 194 47.66 -45.30 -29.22
CA LYS A 194 47.93 -46.61 -28.61
C LYS A 194 48.23 -47.70 -29.66
N SER A 195 47.53 -47.69 -30.80
CA SER A 195 47.85 -48.59 -31.91
C SER A 195 49.20 -48.26 -32.57
N TYR A 196 49.61 -46.99 -32.63
CA TYR A 196 50.92 -46.62 -33.17
C TYR A 196 52.06 -47.04 -32.24
N PHE A 197 51.92 -46.87 -30.91
CA PHE A 197 52.91 -47.36 -29.95
C PHE A 197 53.13 -48.87 -30.08
N ALA A 198 52.06 -49.68 -30.11
CA ALA A 198 52.19 -51.13 -30.31
C ALA A 198 52.94 -51.51 -31.61
N ARG A 199 52.74 -50.75 -32.71
CA ARG A 199 53.48 -50.96 -33.97
C ARG A 199 54.95 -50.56 -33.88
N ILE A 200 55.27 -49.55 -33.06
CA ILE A 200 56.66 -49.14 -32.80
C ILE A 200 57.36 -50.21 -31.97
N ASP A 201 56.73 -50.70 -30.90
CA ASP A 201 57.26 -51.79 -30.06
C ASP A 201 57.51 -53.05 -30.91
N ASP A 202 56.55 -53.45 -31.76
CA ASP A 202 56.69 -54.56 -32.71
C ASP A 202 57.84 -54.36 -33.71
N ALA A 203 58.10 -53.12 -34.15
CA ALA A 203 59.18 -52.81 -35.07
C ALA A 203 60.55 -52.84 -34.38
N GLN A 204 60.65 -52.28 -33.17
CA GLN A 204 61.85 -52.32 -32.33
C GLN A 204 62.23 -53.75 -31.95
N ASN A 205 61.25 -54.58 -31.58
CA ASN A 205 61.48 -56.00 -31.31
C ASN A 205 62.07 -56.72 -32.54
N LYS A 206 61.55 -56.43 -33.76
CA LYS A 206 62.10 -57.00 -35.01
C LYS A 206 63.51 -56.50 -35.29
N GLU A 207 63.76 -55.20 -35.17
CA GLU A 207 65.07 -54.57 -35.31
C GLU A 207 66.09 -55.24 -34.40
N GLN A 208 65.77 -55.41 -33.11
CA GLN A 208 66.63 -56.11 -32.15
C GLN A 208 66.90 -57.57 -32.57
N THR A 209 65.89 -58.32 -33.02
CA THR A 209 66.13 -59.70 -33.51
C THR A 209 67.02 -59.75 -34.75
N PHE A 210 66.93 -58.76 -35.65
CA PHE A 210 67.81 -58.66 -36.82
C PHE A 210 69.23 -58.25 -36.42
N GLU A 211 69.39 -57.31 -35.49
CA GLU A 211 70.71 -57.00 -34.92
C GLU A 211 71.36 -58.24 -34.31
N ASP A 212 70.65 -59.03 -33.50
CA ASP A 212 71.17 -60.24 -32.87
C ASP A 212 71.49 -61.35 -33.89
N GLN A 213 70.76 -61.42 -35.01
CA GLN A 213 71.12 -62.28 -36.14
C GLN A 213 72.39 -61.78 -36.85
N ILE A 214 72.49 -60.48 -37.13
CA ILE A 214 73.66 -59.86 -37.78
C ILE A 214 74.91 -60.01 -36.91
N ARG A 215 74.80 -59.78 -35.58
CA ARG A 215 75.88 -59.98 -34.61
C ARG A 215 76.36 -61.44 -34.62
N ARG A 216 75.44 -62.41 -34.56
CA ARG A 216 75.78 -63.85 -34.61
C ARG A 216 76.44 -64.26 -35.93
N LEU A 217 75.86 -63.88 -37.07
CA LEU A 217 76.41 -64.20 -38.40
C LEU A 217 77.78 -63.53 -38.62
N SER A 218 77.96 -62.30 -38.13
CA SER A 218 79.24 -61.58 -38.19
C SER A 218 80.31 -62.26 -37.33
N GLN A 219 79.92 -62.77 -36.15
CA GLN A 219 80.81 -63.53 -35.28
C GLN A 219 81.19 -64.88 -35.89
N GLN A 220 80.22 -65.65 -36.40
CA GLN A 220 80.48 -66.90 -37.15
C GLN A 220 81.40 -66.66 -38.38
N LEU A 221 81.17 -65.58 -39.12
CA LEU A 221 82.03 -65.20 -40.25
C LEU A 221 83.44 -64.79 -39.80
N LYS A 222 83.60 -64.27 -38.58
CA LYS A 222 84.90 -63.97 -37.99
C LYS A 222 85.61 -65.26 -37.59
N ASP A 223 84.92 -66.14 -36.86
CA ASP A 223 85.46 -67.41 -36.32
C ASP A 223 85.80 -68.43 -37.41
N MET A 224 85.16 -68.37 -38.58
CA MET A 224 85.53 -69.17 -39.75
C MET A 224 86.95 -68.87 -40.29
N PHE A 225 87.51 -67.70 -40.00
CA PHE A 225 88.90 -67.40 -40.33
C PHE A 225 89.79 -67.57 -39.10
N ILE A 226 90.88 -68.31 -39.27
CA ILE A 226 91.96 -68.33 -38.29
C ILE A 226 92.56 -66.92 -38.19
N GLN A 227 92.79 -66.43 -36.97
CA GLN A 227 93.14 -65.03 -36.73
C GLN A 227 94.67 -64.77 -36.78
N SER A 228 95.49 -65.77 -36.43
CA SER A 228 96.95 -65.71 -36.52
C SER A 228 97.47 -66.41 -37.78
N TRP A 229 98.46 -65.81 -38.44
CA TRP A 229 99.17 -66.46 -39.54
C TRP A 229 99.90 -67.72 -39.07
N GLU A 230 100.55 -67.66 -37.90
CA GLU A 230 101.35 -68.73 -37.32
C GLU A 230 100.49 -69.95 -36.97
N GLU A 231 99.26 -69.71 -36.51
CA GLU A 231 98.27 -70.78 -36.30
C GLU A 231 97.76 -71.37 -37.61
N PHE A 232 97.41 -70.53 -38.60
CA PHE A 232 96.96 -71.00 -39.91
C PHE A 232 98.03 -71.86 -40.59
N ALA A 233 99.29 -71.39 -40.64
CA ALA A 233 100.39 -72.10 -41.28
C ALA A 233 100.63 -73.48 -40.64
N LYS A 234 100.64 -73.57 -39.30
CA LYS A 234 100.80 -74.84 -38.57
C LYS A 234 99.66 -75.82 -38.83
N GLN A 235 98.41 -75.34 -38.79
CA GLN A 235 97.25 -76.20 -39.07
C GLN A 235 97.22 -76.63 -40.54
N ALA A 236 97.60 -75.74 -41.46
CA ALA A 236 97.65 -76.00 -42.90
C ALA A 236 98.73 -77.02 -43.27
N GLU A 237 99.93 -76.89 -42.70
CA GLU A 237 101.02 -77.86 -42.88
C GLU A 237 100.63 -79.24 -42.36
N ARG A 238 100.04 -79.30 -41.15
CA ARG A 238 99.54 -80.57 -40.57
C ARG A 238 98.44 -81.21 -41.41
N LEU A 239 97.51 -80.41 -41.96
CA LEU A 239 96.44 -80.94 -42.83
C LEU A 239 97.02 -81.53 -44.12
N TYR A 240 97.98 -80.82 -44.74
CA TYR A 240 98.68 -81.30 -45.94
C TYR A 240 99.46 -82.58 -45.68
N LEU A 241 100.18 -82.70 -44.56
CA LEU A 241 100.94 -83.92 -44.23
C LEU A 241 100.05 -85.13 -43.94
N ASN A 242 98.84 -84.92 -43.42
CA ASN A 242 97.90 -86.03 -43.14
C ASN A 242 97.31 -86.64 -44.43
N ASP A 243 96.96 -85.81 -45.41
CA ASP A 243 96.47 -86.26 -46.73
C ASP A 243 97.00 -85.34 -47.86
N PRO A 244 98.23 -85.62 -48.35
CA PRO A 244 98.85 -84.79 -49.39
C PRO A 244 98.14 -84.84 -50.74
N LEU A 245 97.37 -85.90 -51.01
CA LEU A 245 96.76 -86.13 -52.33
C LEU A 245 95.40 -85.46 -52.49
N ASN A 246 94.62 -85.35 -51.39
CA ASN A 246 93.32 -84.68 -51.41
C ASN A 246 93.39 -83.20 -50.98
N CYS A 247 94.55 -82.73 -50.47
CA CYS A 247 94.73 -81.34 -50.07
C CYS A 247 94.85 -80.36 -51.26
N ARG A 248 93.96 -79.36 -51.29
CA ARG A 248 93.97 -78.25 -52.26
C ARG A 248 94.12 -76.89 -51.57
N LEU A 249 95.21 -76.19 -51.89
CA LEU A 249 95.44 -74.79 -51.50
C LEU A 249 94.87 -73.84 -52.57
N CYS A 250 94.20 -72.77 -52.13
CA CYS A 250 93.67 -71.71 -52.98
C CYS A 250 94.00 -70.34 -52.40
N LEU A 251 94.73 -69.52 -53.16
CA LEU A 251 94.96 -68.11 -52.86
C LEU A 251 94.05 -67.25 -53.74
N LYS A 252 93.38 -66.25 -53.16
CA LYS A 252 92.59 -65.25 -53.88
C LYS A 252 92.79 -63.87 -53.26
N TYR A 253 93.15 -62.89 -54.08
CA TYR A 253 93.09 -61.49 -53.68
C TYR A 253 91.68 -60.95 -53.89
N ARG A 254 91.12 -60.29 -52.87
CA ARG A 254 89.82 -59.62 -52.96
C ARG A 254 89.79 -58.41 -52.02
N ASN A 255 89.42 -57.24 -52.53
CA ASN A 255 89.30 -55.98 -51.78
C ASN A 255 90.55 -55.70 -50.93
N GLU A 256 91.72 -55.73 -51.57
CA GLU A 256 93.04 -55.49 -50.95
C GLU A 256 93.43 -56.46 -49.82
N MET A 257 92.71 -57.58 -49.67
CA MET A 257 93.07 -58.67 -48.76
C MET A 257 93.52 -59.89 -49.55
N LEU A 258 94.55 -60.57 -49.06
CA LEU A 258 94.85 -61.94 -49.46
C LEU A 258 93.96 -62.88 -48.63
N ILE A 259 93.24 -63.76 -49.31
CA ILE A 259 92.46 -64.85 -48.70
C ILE A 259 93.12 -66.17 -49.10
N LEU A 260 93.54 -66.94 -48.10
CA LEU A 260 94.03 -68.31 -48.23
C LEU A 260 92.95 -69.30 -47.78
N ARG A 261 92.82 -70.41 -48.51
CA ARG A 261 92.02 -71.56 -48.11
C ARG A 261 92.76 -72.84 -48.41
N LEU A 262 92.93 -73.71 -47.41
CA LEU A 262 93.39 -75.09 -47.60
C LEU A 262 92.24 -76.03 -47.22
N THR A 263 92.03 -77.09 -48.00
CA THR A 263 91.03 -78.12 -47.69
C THR A 263 91.45 -79.49 -48.20
N ASP A 264 91.18 -80.52 -47.43
CA ASP A 264 91.30 -81.96 -47.72
C ASP A 264 89.94 -82.58 -48.13
N ASN A 265 88.96 -81.74 -48.48
CA ASN A 265 87.54 -82.04 -48.71
C ASN A 265 86.70 -82.35 -47.45
N HIS A 266 87.30 -82.48 -46.26
CA HIS A 266 86.58 -82.70 -45.00
C HIS A 266 86.66 -81.49 -44.05
N THR A 267 87.84 -80.89 -43.96
CA THR A 267 88.18 -79.69 -43.20
C THR A 267 88.49 -78.56 -44.18
N CYS A 268 88.11 -77.31 -43.87
CA CYS A 268 88.52 -76.14 -44.66
C CYS A 268 89.09 -75.06 -43.74
N LEU A 269 90.42 -74.95 -43.73
CA LEU A 269 91.14 -73.91 -43.02
C LEU A 269 91.14 -72.65 -43.88
N GLN A 270 90.71 -71.52 -43.31
CA GLN A 270 90.71 -70.23 -44.01
C GLN A 270 91.47 -69.19 -43.20
N TYR A 271 92.24 -68.36 -43.89
CA TYR A 271 92.93 -67.21 -43.31
C TYR A 271 92.81 -66.02 -44.27
N LYS A 272 92.73 -64.82 -43.71
CA LYS A 272 92.68 -63.58 -44.49
C LYS A 272 93.56 -62.53 -43.84
N THR A 273 94.30 -61.78 -44.65
CA THR A 273 95.17 -60.70 -44.17
C THR A 273 95.18 -59.52 -45.12
N LYS A 274 95.30 -58.33 -44.54
CA LYS A 274 95.65 -57.08 -45.23
C LYS A 274 97.12 -56.71 -45.03
N TYR A 275 97.83 -57.40 -44.14
CA TYR A 275 99.20 -57.05 -43.77
C TYR A 275 100.18 -57.60 -44.82
N ALA A 276 100.89 -56.71 -45.49
CA ALA A 276 101.89 -57.07 -46.51
C ALA A 276 103.01 -57.98 -45.98
N GLN A 277 103.24 -58.02 -44.66
CA GLN A 277 104.16 -58.96 -44.02
C GLN A 277 103.65 -60.41 -44.13
N ASP A 278 102.39 -60.66 -43.78
CA ASP A 278 101.79 -62.00 -43.84
C ASP A 278 101.59 -62.48 -45.28
N VAL A 279 101.37 -61.56 -46.23
CA VAL A 279 101.41 -61.86 -47.68
C VAL A 279 102.76 -62.47 -48.08
N LYS A 280 103.88 -61.86 -47.67
CA LYS A 280 105.22 -62.40 -47.92
C LYS A 280 105.47 -63.72 -47.18
N LYS A 281 104.89 -63.93 -45.99
CA LYS A 281 104.94 -65.22 -45.29
C LYS A 281 104.17 -66.29 -46.08
N ALA A 282 103.01 -65.95 -46.63
CA ALA A 282 102.16 -66.84 -47.43
C ALA A 282 102.81 -67.29 -48.74
N GLU A 283 103.48 -66.38 -49.46
CA GLU A 283 104.25 -66.72 -50.67
C GLU A 283 105.39 -67.71 -50.36
N LYS A 284 106.11 -67.49 -49.25
CA LYS A 284 107.16 -68.41 -48.78
C LYS A 284 106.59 -69.77 -48.38
N PHE A 285 105.48 -69.79 -47.64
CA PHE A 285 104.82 -71.03 -47.22
C PHE A 285 104.32 -71.87 -48.40
N MET A 286 103.66 -71.23 -49.37
CA MET A 286 103.25 -71.88 -50.62
C MET A 286 104.46 -72.42 -51.40
N SER A 287 105.56 -71.67 -51.48
CA SER A 287 106.81 -72.12 -52.12
C SER A 287 107.44 -73.32 -51.39
N SER A 288 107.25 -73.43 -50.08
CA SER A 288 107.67 -74.60 -49.28
C SER A 288 106.79 -75.81 -49.58
N LEU A 289 105.46 -75.66 -49.51
CA LEU A 289 104.51 -76.74 -49.83
C LEU A 289 104.69 -77.27 -51.25
N LEU A 290 104.88 -76.39 -52.25
CA LEU A 290 105.14 -76.80 -53.63
C LEU A 290 106.45 -77.61 -53.77
N ARG A 291 107.45 -77.32 -52.93
CA ARG A 291 108.69 -78.10 -52.88
C ARG A 291 108.46 -79.50 -52.29
N HIS A 292 107.67 -79.61 -51.22
CA HIS A 292 107.26 -80.91 -50.66
C HIS A 292 106.43 -81.74 -51.65
N MET A 293 105.47 -81.12 -52.37
CA MET A 293 104.72 -81.78 -53.45
C MET A 293 105.64 -82.32 -54.55
N ALA A 294 106.70 -81.58 -54.90
CA ALA A 294 107.64 -81.98 -55.93
C ALA A 294 108.66 -83.05 -55.48
N SER A 295 108.96 -83.16 -54.17
CA SER A 295 110.01 -84.06 -53.65
C SER A 295 109.54 -85.49 -53.36
N LYS A 296 108.23 -85.78 -53.43
CA LYS A 296 107.67 -87.15 -53.34
C LYS A 296 107.89 -87.89 -52.01
N GLU A 297 108.20 -87.16 -50.93
CA GLU A 297 108.20 -87.70 -49.57
C GLU A 297 106.90 -87.29 -48.86
N ALA A 298 106.18 -88.30 -48.37
CA ALA A 298 105.03 -88.20 -47.47
C ALA A 298 105.45 -88.73 -46.09
#